data_AF-A0A7W0GAJ8-F1
#
_entry.id   AF-A0A7W0GAJ8-F1
#
_cell.length_a   1.000
_cell.length_b   1.000
_cell.length_c   1.000
_cell.angle_alpha   90.00
_cell.angle_beta   90.00
_cell.angle_gamma   90.00
#
_symmetry.space_group_name_H-M   'P 1'
#
loop_
_entity.id
_entity.type
_entity.pdbx_description
1 polymer ?
#
loop_
_entity_poly.entity_id
_entity_poly.type
_entity_poly.pdbx_seq_one_letter_code
_entity_poly.pdbx_strand_id
1 'polypeptide(L)'
;MARLPTSEERPTTTVIRTGSERALGLVDFSLFPHLEREDMPDTSLANIEKWAAGLSVPAYAIDDQTAIKVVDGTVEVVSEGHWKLFTPSPGAS
;
A
#
# COMPACT_ATOMS: atom_id res chain seq x y z
N MET A 1 -37.73 -18.24 30.07
CA MET A 1 -37.74 -17.95 28.63
C MET A 1 -36.74 -16.83 28.36
N ALA A 2 -35.55 -17.15 27.88
CA ALA A 2 -34.54 -16.16 27.52
C ALA A 2 -34.53 -15.99 25.99
N ARG A 3 -34.65 -14.76 25.52
CA ARG A 3 -34.72 -14.41 24.09
C ARG A 3 -33.34 -14.61 23.46
N LEU A 4 -33.24 -15.40 22.40
CA LEU A 4 -32.02 -15.54 21.59
C LEU A 4 -31.76 -14.24 20.81
N PRO A 5 -30.51 -13.76 20.71
CA PRO A 5 -30.18 -12.61 19.89
C PRO A 5 -30.27 -12.95 18.39
N THR A 6 -30.76 -11.99 17.61
CA THR A 6 -30.80 -12.03 16.13
C THR A 6 -29.43 -11.71 15.52
N SER A 7 -29.16 -12.20 14.31
CA SER A 7 -27.84 -12.34 13.68
C SER A 7 -27.11 -11.04 13.26
N GLU A 8 -27.44 -9.88 13.82
CA GLU A 8 -27.01 -8.57 13.32
C GLU A 8 -26.36 -7.72 14.44
N GLU A 9 -25.46 -8.31 15.23
CA GLU A 9 -24.56 -7.53 16.08
C GLU A 9 -23.14 -8.09 15.90
N ARG A 10 -22.46 -7.66 14.82
CA ARG A 10 -21.03 -7.90 14.69
C ARG A 10 -20.34 -7.03 15.74
N PRO A 11 -19.63 -7.60 16.72
CA PRO A 11 -18.87 -6.78 17.64
C PRO A 11 -17.84 -6.00 16.84
N THR A 12 -17.84 -4.68 16.95
CA THR A 12 -16.75 -3.80 16.53
C THR A 12 -15.55 -4.07 17.44
N THR A 13 -14.98 -5.27 17.32
CA THR A 13 -13.69 -5.56 17.92
C THR A 13 -12.71 -4.70 17.16
N THR A 14 -12.29 -3.60 17.79
CA THR A 14 -11.05 -2.93 17.39
C THR A 14 -9.96 -3.99 17.48
N VAL A 15 -9.61 -4.56 16.33
CA VAL A 15 -8.41 -5.39 16.21
C VAL A 15 -7.25 -4.43 16.39
N ILE A 16 -6.73 -4.34 17.62
CA ILE A 16 -5.48 -3.65 17.89
C ILE A 16 -4.40 -4.49 17.21
N ARG A 17 -3.95 -4.04 16.02
CA ARG A 17 -2.83 -4.65 15.33
C ARG A 17 -1.56 -4.27 16.09
N THR A 18 -0.91 -5.22 16.75
CA THR A 18 0.30 -4.99 17.58
C THR A 18 1.60 -4.98 16.76
N GLY A 19 1.51 -4.76 15.45
CA GLY A 19 2.66 -4.66 14.57
C GLY A 19 3.29 -3.26 14.63
N SER A 20 4.61 -3.19 14.55
CA SER A 20 5.31 -1.94 14.28
C SER A 20 5.06 -1.54 12.82
N GLU A 21 4.70 -0.27 12.59
CA GLU A 21 4.62 0.31 11.23
C GLU A 21 6.00 0.64 10.63
N ARG A 22 7.09 0.40 11.38
CA ARG A 22 8.45 0.56 10.85
C ARG A 22 8.82 -0.60 9.92
N ALA A 23 9.21 -0.24 8.70
CA ALA A 23 9.84 -1.13 7.73
C ALA A 23 11.34 -1.34 8.02
N LEU A 24 12.02 -2.13 7.18
CA LEU A 24 13.45 -2.45 7.32
C LEU A 24 14.39 -1.26 7.09
N GLY A 25 13.92 -0.16 6.49
CA GLY A 25 14.72 1.04 6.25
C GLY A 25 15.84 0.87 5.21
N LEU A 26 15.66 -0.02 4.22
CA LEU A 26 16.67 -0.30 3.19
C LEU A 26 16.64 0.68 2.00
N VAL A 27 15.54 1.41 1.81
CA VAL A 27 15.30 2.35 0.71
C VAL A 27 14.53 3.56 1.20
N ASP A 28 14.69 4.70 0.50
CA ASP A 28 14.07 5.99 0.85
C ASP A 28 12.70 6.23 0.20
N PHE A 29 12.01 5.15 -0.19
CA PHE A 29 10.69 5.18 -0.80
C PHE A 29 9.79 4.08 -0.24
N SER A 30 8.48 4.26 -0.40
CA SER A 30 7.48 3.23 -0.14
C SER A 30 7.19 2.42 -1.41
N LEU A 31 6.80 1.16 -1.24
CA LEU A 31 6.46 0.25 -2.34
C LEU A 31 5.05 -0.29 -2.15
N PHE A 32 4.21 -0.23 -3.19
CA PHE A 32 2.90 -0.86 -3.24
C PHE A 32 2.87 -1.93 -4.35
N PRO A 33 2.76 -3.22 -4.01
CA PRO A 33 2.73 -4.30 -5.01
C PRO A 33 1.32 -4.51 -5.59
N HIS A 34 1.24 -5.31 -6.66
CA HIS A 34 0.00 -5.78 -7.28
C HIS A 34 -0.88 -4.70 -7.91
N LEU A 35 -0.29 -3.62 -8.45
CA LEU A 35 -1.05 -2.53 -9.10
C LEU A 35 -2.08 -3.06 -10.12
N GLU A 36 -3.33 -2.60 -9.97
CA GLU A 36 -4.48 -2.91 -10.84
C GLU A 36 -4.77 -4.41 -11.05
N ARG A 37 -4.49 -5.23 -10.05
CA ARG A 37 -4.73 -6.68 -10.12
C ARG A 37 -6.22 -7.02 -9.91
N GLU A 38 -6.82 -7.70 -10.89
CA GLU A 38 -8.28 -7.93 -10.98
C GLU A 38 -8.87 -8.70 -9.79
N ASP A 39 -8.14 -9.68 -9.25
CA ASP A 39 -8.53 -10.47 -8.07
C ASP A 39 -8.27 -9.75 -6.73
N MET A 40 -7.73 -8.52 -6.77
CA MET A 40 -7.43 -7.70 -5.59
C MET A 40 -7.98 -6.27 -5.75
N PRO A 41 -9.29 -6.03 -5.55
CA PRO A 41 -9.91 -4.72 -5.77
C PRO A 41 -9.27 -3.54 -5.02
N ASP A 42 -8.65 -3.81 -3.86
CA ASP A 42 -7.94 -2.82 -3.05
C ASP A 42 -6.68 -2.26 -3.75
N THR A 43 -6.17 -2.95 -4.77
CA THR A 43 -4.98 -2.58 -5.55
C THR A 43 -5.29 -1.69 -6.75
N SER A 44 -6.53 -1.21 -6.87
CA SER A 44 -6.88 -0.22 -7.91
C SER A 44 -6.04 1.05 -7.78
N LEU A 45 -5.72 1.66 -8.92
CA LEU A 45 -4.93 2.90 -8.96
C LEU A 45 -5.52 4.00 -8.06
N ALA A 46 -6.84 4.14 -8.03
CA ALA A 46 -7.52 5.15 -7.22
C ALA A 46 -7.36 4.92 -5.71
N ASN A 47 -7.27 3.66 -5.25
CA ASN A 47 -7.04 3.35 -3.84
C ASN A 47 -5.58 3.59 -3.46
N ILE A 48 -4.66 3.19 -4.35
CA ILE A 48 -3.22 3.41 -4.17
C ILE A 48 -2.90 4.91 -4.15
N GLU A 49 -3.57 5.72 -4.99
CA GLU A 49 -3.42 7.19 -4.99
C GLU A 49 -3.80 7.83 -3.65
N LYS A 50 -4.89 7.37 -3.03
CA LYS A 50 -5.31 7.85 -1.69
C LYS A 50 -4.31 7.47 -0.61
N TRP A 51 -3.77 6.25 -0.69
CA TRP A 51 -2.72 5.80 0.22
C TRP A 51 -1.44 6.63 0.05
N ALA A 52 -1.00 6.82 -1.20
CA ALA A 52 0.23 7.54 -1.51
C ALA A 52 0.17 9.02 -1.10
N ALA A 53 -1.01 9.64 -1.12
CA ALA A 53 -1.20 11.01 -0.66
C ALA A 53 -0.89 11.22 0.83
N GLY A 54 -0.88 10.17 1.65
CA GLY A 54 -0.52 10.22 3.07
C GLY A 54 0.98 10.06 3.35
N LEU A 55 1.80 9.84 2.33
CA LEU A 55 3.23 9.55 2.49
C LEU A 55 4.08 10.82 2.39
N SER A 56 5.08 10.92 3.25
CA SER A 56 6.12 11.96 3.21
C SER A 56 7.29 11.60 2.27
N VAL A 57 7.30 10.38 1.73
CA VAL A 57 8.32 9.85 0.82
C VAL A 57 7.70 9.44 -0.52
N PRO A 58 8.49 9.39 -1.62
CA PRO A 58 8.00 8.84 -2.88
C PRO A 58 7.46 7.42 -2.73
N ALA A 59 6.49 7.05 -3.57
CA ALA A 59 5.96 5.71 -3.61
C ALA A 59 5.94 5.15 -5.03
N TYR A 60 6.49 3.96 -5.20
CA TYR A 60 6.33 3.17 -6.42
C TYR A 60 5.17 2.22 -6.24
N ALA A 61 4.18 2.30 -7.13
CA ALA A 61 3.19 1.25 -7.31
C ALA A 61 3.58 0.41 -8.52
N ILE A 62 3.68 -0.90 -8.32
CA ILE A 62 4.20 -1.83 -9.31
C ILE A 62 3.23 -3.00 -9.51
N ASP A 63 3.07 -3.46 -10.74
CA ASP A 63 2.35 -4.69 -11.02
C ASP A 63 3.23 -5.94 -10.86
N ASP A 64 2.65 -7.11 -11.12
CA ASP A 64 3.30 -8.42 -10.94
C ASP A 64 4.43 -8.68 -11.96
N GLN A 65 4.56 -7.84 -12.98
CA GLN A 65 5.58 -7.92 -14.02
C GLN A 65 6.61 -6.79 -13.92
N THR A 66 6.71 -6.17 -12.74
CA THR A 66 7.61 -5.06 -12.46
C THR A 66 8.49 -5.37 -11.24
N ALA A 67 9.76 -4.96 -11.29
CA ALA A 67 10.71 -5.02 -10.20
C ALA A 67 11.46 -3.69 -10.04
N ILE A 68 11.90 -3.42 -8.80
CA ILE A 68 12.76 -2.27 -8.49
C ILE A 68 14.15 -2.78 -8.14
N LYS A 69 15.16 -2.34 -8.89
CA LYS A 69 16.58 -2.61 -8.61
C LYS A 69 17.20 -1.39 -7.96
N VAL A 70 17.92 -1.60 -6.86
CA VAL A 70 18.68 -0.55 -6.19
C VAL A 70 20.14 -0.97 -6.07
N VAL A 71 21.05 -0.23 -6.71
CA VAL A 71 22.49 -0.46 -6.66
C VAL A 71 23.17 0.87 -6.38
N ASP A 72 23.99 0.93 -5.33
CA ASP A 72 24.72 2.14 -4.90
C ASP A 72 23.83 3.40 -4.83
N GLY A 73 22.62 3.24 -4.29
CA GLY A 73 21.63 4.32 -4.15
C GLY A 73 20.87 4.69 -5.44
N THR A 74 21.19 4.07 -6.57
CA THR A 74 20.51 4.31 -7.85
C THR A 74 19.30 3.39 -7.99
N VAL A 75 18.12 3.98 -8.23
CA VAL A 75 16.86 3.27 -8.44
C VAL A 75 16.62 3.04 -9.94
N GLU A 76 16.35 1.79 -10.33
CA GLU A 76 15.95 1.40 -11.68
C GLU A 76 14.65 0.59 -11.61
N VAL A 77 13.68 0.95 -12.46
CA VAL A 77 12.45 0.17 -12.65
C VAL A 77 12.65 -0.78 -13.83
N VAL A 78 12.57 -2.09 -13.57
CA VAL A 78 12.66 -3.15 -14.59
C VAL A 78 11.25 -3.70 -14.79
N SER A 79 10.67 -3.54 -15.99
CA SER A 79 9.24 -3.83 -16.20
C SER A 79 8.95 -4.39 -17.58
N GLU A 80 8.10 -5.41 -17.63
CA GLU A 80 7.30 -5.78 -18.81
C GLU A 80 5.83 -5.35 -18.68
N GLY A 81 5.43 -4.95 -17.47
CA GLY A 81 4.09 -4.46 -17.14
C GLY A 81 4.04 -2.94 -17.00
N HIS A 82 3.22 -2.47 -16.07
CA HIS A 82 2.98 -1.07 -15.78
C HIS A 82 3.20 -0.73 -14.31
N TRP A 83 3.56 0.53 -14.09
CA TRP A 83 3.90 1.05 -12.78
C TRP A 83 3.62 2.55 -12.74
N LYS A 84 3.57 3.11 -11.54
CA LYS A 84 3.41 4.55 -11.32
C LYS A 84 4.26 5.02 -10.14
N LEU A 85 4.92 6.15 -10.32
CA LEU A 85 5.58 6.88 -9.24
C LEU A 85 4.67 7.99 -8.73
N PHE A 86 4.47 8.02 -7.42
CA PHE A 86 3.84 9.13 -6.71
C PHE A 86 4.91 9.91 -5.95
N THR A 87 4.94 11.22 -6.16
CA THR A 87 5.80 12.14 -5.41
C THR A 87 4.96 12.89 -4.40
N PRO A 88 5.40 13.00 -3.12
CA PRO A 88 4.72 13.81 -2.12
C PRO A 88 4.51 15.24 -2.62
N SER A 89 3.36 15.82 -2.28
CA SER A 89 3.14 17.24 -2.56
C SER A 89 4.09 18.09 -1.70
N PRO A 90 4.73 19.13 -2.24
CA PRO A 90 5.52 20.06 -1.44
C PRO A 90 4.62 20.68 -0.37
N GLY A 91 4.85 20.34 0.91
CA GLY A 91 4.07 20.84 2.04
C GLY A 91 3.29 19.79 2.83
N ALA A 92 3.32 18.51 2.44
CA ALA A 92 2.91 17.41 3.30
C ALA A 92 4.05 17.08 4.28
N SER A 93 4.12 17.80 5.40
CA SER A 93 5.02 17.51 6.52
C SER A 93 4.34 17.88 7.83
#